data_AF-A0A0J0YIY8-F1
#
_entry.id   AF-A0A0J0YIY8-F1
#
_cell.length_a   1.000
_cell.length_b   1.000
_cell.length_c   1.000
_cell.angle_alpha   90.00
_cell.angle_beta   90.00
_cell.angle_gamma   90.00
#
_symmetry.space_group_name_H-M   'P 1'
#
loop_
_entity.id
_entity.type
_entity.pdbx_description
1 polymer ?
#
loop_
_entity_poly.entity_id
_entity_poly.type
_entity_poly.pdbx_seq_one_letter_code
_entity_poly.pdbx_strand_id
1 'polypeptide(L)'
;MKNALLKLTFCLVFLISATGFAQALNKKSLTSELGKTEGISLDAKQKSSFDKANNDLVTGLFDIDKKKLPQADRDSKIDGLFDKRDKSLSSSLGADKYTDVKKKTDKNIKQLKRKVKLAKLVL
;
A
#
# COMPACT_ATOMS: atom_id res chain seq x y z
N MET A 1 36.27 27.71 -6.87
CA MET A 1 35.77 26.55 -7.65
C MET A 1 35.65 25.24 -6.87
N LYS A 2 36.26 25.06 -5.68
CA LYS A 2 36.14 23.81 -4.90
C LYS A 2 34.79 23.63 -4.19
N ASN A 3 34.11 24.72 -3.83
CA ASN A 3 32.84 24.67 -3.09
C ASN A 3 31.60 24.40 -3.98
N ALA A 4 31.71 24.57 -5.30
CA ALA A 4 30.61 24.32 -6.23
C ALA A 4 30.40 22.82 -6.46
N LEU A 5 31.50 22.04 -6.57
CA LEU A 5 31.46 20.59 -6.75
C LEU A 5 30.83 19.86 -5.54
N LEU A 6 31.09 20.34 -4.33
CA LEU A 6 30.57 19.73 -3.09
C LEU A 6 29.05 19.94 -2.93
N LYS A 7 28.53 21.10 -3.36
CA LYS A 7 27.09 21.38 -3.34
C LYS A 7 26.35 20.58 -4.44
N LEU A 8 26.97 20.43 -5.61
CA LEU A 8 26.37 19.69 -6.72
C LEU A 8 26.23 18.19 -6.42
N THR A 9 27.24 17.60 -5.78
CA THR A 9 27.19 16.18 -5.32
C THR A 9 26.14 15.97 -4.24
N PHE A 10 25.94 16.93 -3.32
CA PHE A 10 24.87 16.84 -2.32
C PHE A 10 23.46 16.91 -2.93
N CYS A 11 23.25 17.77 -3.94
CA CYS A 11 21.99 17.82 -4.66
C CYS A 11 21.73 16.55 -5.49
N LEU A 12 22.77 15.99 -6.11
CA LEU A 12 22.67 14.74 -6.85
C LEU A 12 22.28 13.57 -5.94
N VAL A 13 22.96 13.38 -4.80
CA VAL A 13 22.64 12.31 -3.84
C VAL A 13 21.22 12.44 -3.26
N PHE A 14 20.72 13.67 -3.07
CA PHE A 14 19.35 13.90 -2.63
C PHE A 14 18.29 13.61 -3.71
N LEU A 15 18.66 13.74 -5.00
CA LEU A 15 17.78 13.39 -6.12
C LEU A 15 17.70 11.87 -6.34
N ILE A 16 18.78 11.11 -6.10
CA ILE A 16 18.78 9.64 -6.25
C ILE A 16 18.04 8.94 -5.08
N SER A 17 17.95 9.55 -3.90
CA SER A 17 17.13 8.99 -2.81
C SER A 17 15.62 9.12 -3.08
N ALA A 18 15.21 10.05 -3.97
CA ALA A 18 13.83 10.19 -4.42
C ALA A 18 13.43 9.17 -5.50
N THR A 19 14.39 8.58 -6.24
CA THR A 19 14.06 7.63 -7.33
C THR A 19 13.51 6.30 -6.83
N GLY A 20 13.69 5.96 -5.53
CA GLY A 20 13.07 4.79 -4.91
C GLY A 20 11.54 4.88 -4.73
N PHE A 21 10.96 6.09 -4.81
CA PHE A 21 9.52 6.32 -4.70
C PHE A 21 8.80 6.35 -6.05
N ALA A 22 9.53 6.41 -7.16
CA ALA A 22 8.97 6.52 -8.51
C ALA A 22 8.68 5.16 -9.17
N GLN A 23 8.92 4.04 -8.50
CA GLN A 23 8.43 2.75 -8.99
C GLN A 23 6.91 2.73 -8.90
N ALA A 24 6.31 2.97 -10.07
CA ALA A 24 4.98 2.53 -10.45
C ALA A 24 4.51 1.29 -9.67
N LEU A 25 3.54 1.47 -8.78
CA LEU A 25 2.89 0.37 -8.08
C LEU A 25 2.03 -0.39 -9.09
N ASN A 26 2.50 -1.56 -9.52
CA ASN A 26 1.74 -2.46 -10.37
C ASN A 26 0.90 -3.44 -9.53
N LYS A 27 -0.07 -4.09 -10.17
CA LYS A 27 -1.02 -4.97 -9.48
C LYS A 27 -0.32 -6.09 -8.72
N LYS A 28 0.69 -6.70 -9.33
CA LYS A 28 1.41 -7.85 -8.76
C LYS A 28 2.18 -7.47 -7.50
N SER A 29 2.91 -6.36 -7.52
CA SER A 29 3.66 -5.90 -6.34
C SER A 29 2.72 -5.49 -5.21
N LEU A 30 1.62 -4.81 -5.54
CA LEU A 30 0.60 -4.42 -4.56
C LEU A 30 -0.07 -5.63 -3.90
N THR A 31 -0.51 -6.62 -4.70
CA THR A 31 -1.09 -7.87 -4.18
C THR A 31 -0.07 -8.63 -3.33
N SER A 32 1.18 -8.73 -3.78
CA SER A 32 2.23 -9.42 -3.03
C SER A 32 2.50 -8.76 -1.67
N GLU A 33 2.53 -7.43 -1.61
CA GLU A 33 2.79 -6.71 -0.36
C GLU A 33 1.62 -6.84 0.61
N LEU A 34 0.38 -6.73 0.12
CA LEU A 34 -0.83 -6.93 0.91
C LEU A 34 -1.00 -8.38 1.40
N GLY A 35 -0.47 -9.34 0.64
CA GLY A 35 -0.51 -10.77 0.94
C GLY A 35 0.42 -11.22 2.07
N LYS A 36 1.35 -10.36 2.54
CA LYS A 36 2.28 -10.70 3.61
C LYS A 36 1.56 -10.77 4.96
N THR A 37 1.61 -11.93 5.61
CA THR A 37 1.09 -12.12 6.97
C THR A 37 2.17 -12.02 8.04
N GLU A 38 3.43 -11.74 7.67
CA GLU A 38 4.58 -11.60 8.58
C GLU A 38 4.71 -12.79 9.56
N GLY A 39 4.51 -14.00 9.01
CA GLY A 39 4.61 -15.27 9.74
C GLY A 39 3.38 -15.63 10.57
N ILE A 40 2.27 -14.88 10.48
CA ILE A 40 1.00 -15.33 11.07
C ILE A 40 0.40 -16.43 10.18
N SER A 41 0.19 -17.60 10.78
CA SER A 41 -0.51 -18.71 10.14
C SER A 41 -2.02 -18.43 10.12
N LEU A 42 -2.60 -18.62 8.94
CA LEU A 42 -4.03 -18.52 8.68
C LEU A 42 -4.53 -19.89 8.23
N ASP A 43 -5.66 -20.34 8.77
CA ASP A 43 -6.34 -21.52 8.24
C ASP A 43 -6.89 -21.26 6.82
N ALA A 44 -7.42 -22.29 6.15
CA ALA A 44 -7.91 -22.17 4.78
C ALA A 44 -9.00 -21.10 4.61
N LYS A 45 -9.93 -20.99 5.57
CA LYS A 45 -11.05 -20.04 5.53
C LYS A 45 -10.56 -18.62 5.79
N GLN A 46 -9.67 -18.46 6.77
CA GLN A 46 -9.00 -17.21 7.09
C GLN A 46 -8.15 -16.71 5.92
N LYS A 47 -7.36 -17.60 5.30
CA LYS A 47 -6.52 -17.27 4.14
C LYS A 47 -7.37 -16.84 2.95
N SER A 48 -8.44 -17.58 2.65
CA SER A 48 -9.38 -17.19 1.60
C SER A 48 -10.00 -15.82 1.85
N SER A 49 -10.38 -15.52 3.09
CA SER A 49 -10.97 -14.23 3.46
C SER A 49 -9.95 -13.10 3.39
N PHE A 50 -8.71 -13.37 3.82
CA PHE A 50 -7.59 -12.44 3.74
C PHE A 50 -7.26 -12.08 2.30
N ASP A 51 -7.14 -13.08 1.43
CA ASP A 51 -6.88 -12.88 0.01
C ASP A 51 -8.01 -12.15 -0.69
N LYS A 52 -9.27 -12.47 -0.35
CA LYS A 52 -10.44 -11.76 -0.88
C LYS A 52 -10.42 -10.28 -0.51
N ALA A 53 -10.22 -9.96 0.77
CA ALA A 53 -10.18 -8.57 1.23
C ALA A 53 -9.04 -7.77 0.56
N ASN A 54 -7.89 -8.41 0.35
CA ASN A 54 -6.77 -7.80 -0.36
C ASN A 54 -7.05 -7.62 -1.87
N ASN A 55 -7.66 -8.61 -2.53
CA ASN A 55 -8.02 -8.51 -3.94
C ASN A 55 -9.10 -7.45 -4.21
N ASP A 56 -10.07 -7.32 -3.30
CA ASP A 56 -11.10 -6.28 -3.36
C ASP A 56 -10.47 -4.88 -3.24
N LEU A 57 -9.51 -4.71 -2.31
CA LEU A 57 -8.74 -3.48 -2.17
C LEU A 57 -7.97 -3.16 -3.46
N VAL A 58 -7.20 -4.12 -3.97
CA VAL A 58 -6.40 -3.95 -5.19
C VAL A 58 -7.29 -3.56 -6.36
N THR A 59 -8.38 -4.28 -6.59
CA THR A 59 -9.31 -4.01 -7.70
C THR A 59 -9.91 -2.61 -7.58
N GLY A 60 -10.38 -2.24 -6.39
CA GLY A 60 -10.93 -0.90 -6.13
C GLY A 60 -9.91 0.22 -6.36
N LEU A 61 -8.65 0.00 -6.00
CA LEU A 61 -7.57 0.97 -6.20
C LEU A 61 -7.31 1.22 -7.70
N PHE A 62 -7.24 0.16 -8.50
CA PHE A 62 -7.10 0.29 -9.96
C PHE A 62 -8.31 0.96 -10.61
N ASP A 63 -9.52 0.70 -10.12
CA ASP A 63 -10.72 1.35 -10.65
C ASP A 63 -10.83 2.83 -10.28
N ILE A 64 -10.29 3.23 -9.12
CA ILE A 64 -10.14 4.66 -8.77
C ILE A 64 -9.15 5.34 -9.71
N ASP A 65 -8.01 4.70 -9.99
CA ASP A 65 -6.95 5.29 -10.82
C ASP A 65 -7.43 5.56 -12.26
N LYS A 66 -8.28 4.68 -12.80
CA LYS A 66 -8.93 4.85 -14.13
C LYS A 66 -9.89 6.06 -14.18
N LYS A 67 -10.49 6.45 -13.07
CA LYS A 67 -11.56 7.47 -13.02
C LYS A 67 -11.06 8.92 -13.08
N LYS A 68 -9.73 9.15 -13.07
CA LYS A 68 -9.11 10.49 -13.16
C LYS A 68 -9.75 11.52 -12.21
N LEU A 69 -10.05 11.11 -10.99
CA LEU A 69 -10.69 11.97 -9.99
C LEU A 69 -9.74 13.07 -9.51
N PRO A 70 -10.27 14.21 -9.03
CA PRO A 70 -9.49 15.18 -8.25
C PRO A 70 -8.77 14.50 -7.09
N GLN A 71 -7.59 15.01 -6.73
CA GLN A 71 -6.72 14.36 -5.75
C GLN A 71 -7.41 14.14 -4.39
N ALA A 72 -8.16 15.14 -3.89
CA ALA A 72 -8.86 15.01 -2.61
C ALA A 72 -9.91 13.87 -2.63
N ASP A 73 -10.69 13.76 -3.70
CA ASP A 73 -11.69 12.70 -3.87
C ASP A 73 -11.04 11.33 -4.06
N ARG A 74 -9.94 11.28 -4.81
CA ARG A 74 -9.13 10.08 -4.99
C ARG A 74 -8.61 9.58 -3.64
N ASP A 75 -7.99 10.45 -2.86
CA ASP A 75 -7.38 10.12 -1.58
C ASP A 75 -8.43 9.68 -0.55
N SER A 76 -9.58 10.33 -0.52
CA SER A 76 -10.73 9.94 0.32
C SER A 76 -11.27 8.56 -0.05
N LYS A 77 -11.42 8.26 -1.35
CA LYS A 77 -11.84 6.91 -1.79
C LYS A 77 -10.78 5.84 -1.50
N ILE A 78 -9.50 6.18 -1.61
CA ILE A 78 -8.40 5.29 -1.19
C ILE A 78 -8.53 5.01 0.31
N ASP A 79 -8.75 6.02 1.15
CA ASP A 79 -8.98 5.84 2.58
C ASP A 79 -10.13 4.85 2.83
N GLY A 80 -11.27 5.07 2.17
CA GLY A 80 -12.44 4.19 2.30
C GLY A 80 -12.18 2.73 1.90
N LEU A 81 -11.32 2.47 0.91
CA LEU A 81 -10.97 1.10 0.53
C LEU A 81 -10.10 0.40 1.58
N PHE A 82 -9.11 1.10 2.14
CA PHE A 82 -8.29 0.54 3.23
C PHE A 82 -9.14 0.29 4.48
N ASP A 83 -10.06 1.20 4.82
CA ASP A 83 -10.95 1.03 5.95
C ASP A 83 -11.94 -0.13 5.72
N LYS A 84 -12.43 -0.30 4.49
CA LYS A 84 -13.27 -1.45 4.12
C LYS A 84 -12.50 -2.75 4.28
N ARG A 85 -11.25 -2.82 3.82
CA ARG A 85 -10.38 -3.98 4.01
C ARG A 85 -10.25 -4.32 5.49
N ASP A 86 -9.89 -3.34 6.32
CA ASP A 86 -9.69 -3.56 7.76
C ASP A 86 -10.97 -4.05 8.45
N LYS A 87 -12.14 -3.51 8.08
CA LYS A 87 -13.44 -4.01 8.56
C LYS A 87 -13.69 -5.45 8.11
N SER A 88 -13.48 -5.75 6.83
CA SER A 88 -13.65 -7.11 6.29
C SER A 88 -12.74 -8.13 6.98
N LEU A 89 -11.48 -7.75 7.24
CA LEU A 89 -10.53 -8.61 7.94
C LEU A 89 -10.90 -8.81 9.41
N SER A 90 -11.27 -7.74 10.11
CA SER A 90 -11.73 -7.81 11.51
C SER A 90 -12.91 -8.78 11.66
N SER A 91 -13.91 -8.67 10.78
CA SER A 91 -15.08 -9.55 10.80
C SER A 91 -14.77 -10.99 10.40
N SER A 92 -13.86 -11.22 9.46
CA SER A 92 -13.62 -12.56 8.89
C SER A 92 -12.57 -13.37 9.64
N LEU A 93 -11.54 -12.71 10.19
CA LEU A 93 -10.47 -13.37 10.94
C LEU A 93 -10.82 -13.56 12.42
N GLY A 94 -11.76 -12.77 12.94
CA GLY A 94 -12.02 -12.66 14.37
C GLY A 94 -11.05 -11.69 15.05
N ALA A 95 -11.45 -11.17 16.22
CA ALA A 95 -10.76 -10.07 16.90
C ALA A 95 -9.28 -10.38 17.20
N ASP A 96 -8.99 -11.56 17.75
CA ASP A 96 -7.64 -11.95 18.15
C ASP A 96 -6.71 -12.07 16.95
N LYS A 97 -7.12 -12.85 15.94
CA LYS A 97 -6.30 -13.09 14.74
C LYS A 97 -6.10 -11.82 13.93
N TYR A 98 -7.14 -11.00 13.78
CA TYR A 98 -7.02 -9.69 13.13
C TYR A 98 -6.04 -8.79 13.88
N THR A 99 -6.10 -8.75 15.22
CA THR A 99 -5.20 -7.94 16.04
C THR A 99 -3.74 -8.37 15.86
N ASP A 100 -3.46 -9.67 15.84
CA ASP A 100 -2.12 -10.21 15.60
C ASP A 100 -1.58 -9.84 14.21
N VAL A 101 -2.38 -10.07 13.17
CA VAL A 101 -2.00 -9.71 11.79
C VAL A 101 -1.78 -8.21 11.68
N LYS A 102 -2.69 -7.40 12.24
CA LYS A 102 -2.59 -5.95 12.19
C LYS A 102 -1.33 -5.47 12.91
N LYS A 103 -1.05 -5.95 14.11
CA LYS A 103 0.13 -5.56 14.89
C LYS A 103 1.43 -5.75 14.10
N LYS A 104 1.54 -6.81 13.29
CA LYS A 104 2.72 -7.06 12.46
C LYS A 104 2.73 -6.32 11.13
N THR A 105 1.57 -6.12 10.51
CA THR A 105 1.46 -5.60 9.14
C THR A 105 1.14 -4.11 9.05
N ASP A 106 0.61 -3.48 10.11
CA ASP A 106 0.03 -2.12 10.09
C ASP A 106 1.02 -1.05 9.60
N LYS A 107 2.29 -1.13 10.00
CA LYS A 107 3.33 -0.22 9.53
C LYS A 107 3.48 -0.30 8.00
N ASN A 108 3.56 -1.51 7.45
CA ASN A 108 3.72 -1.73 6.02
C ASN A 108 2.45 -1.31 5.26
N ILE A 109 1.27 -1.62 5.79
CA ILE A 109 -0.03 -1.21 5.21
C ILE A 109 -0.17 0.32 5.17
N LYS A 110 0.19 1.03 6.24
CA LYS A 110 0.18 2.51 6.27
C LYS A 110 1.16 3.11 5.27
N GLN A 111 2.36 2.54 5.13
CA GLN A 111 3.32 2.98 4.13
C GLN A 111 2.81 2.73 2.72
N LEU A 112 2.21 1.57 2.47
CA LEU A 112 1.63 1.22 1.18
C LEU A 112 0.49 2.16 0.81
N LYS A 113 -0.42 2.45 1.75
CA LYS A 113 -1.49 3.44 1.58
C LYS A 113 -0.94 4.81 1.17
N ARG A 114 0.13 5.29 1.83
CA ARG A 114 0.80 6.55 1.45
C ARG A 114 1.40 6.48 0.05
N LYS A 115 2.07 5.38 -0.30
CA LYS A 115 2.64 5.18 -1.65
C LYS A 115 1.54 5.20 -2.71
N VAL A 116 0.40 4.56 -2.48
CA VAL A 116 -0.75 4.55 -3.40
C VAL A 116 -1.35 5.95 -3.59
N LYS A 117 -1.41 6.76 -2.52
CA LYS A 117 -1.85 8.16 -2.64
C LYS A 117 -0.88 9.01 -3.47
N LEU A 118 0.43 8.83 -3.26
CA LEU A 118 1.47 9.61 -3.95
C LEU A 118 1.73 9.17 -5.39
N ALA A 119 1.60 7.87 -5.69
CA ALA A 119 1.89 7.31 -7.01
C ALA A 119 0.62 7.13 -7.85
N LYS A 120 0.75 7.28 -9.18
CA LYS A 120 -0.20 6.68 -10.12
C LYS A 120 0.04 5.18 -10.15
N LEU A 121 -1.04 4.40 -10.13
CA LEU A 121 -0.94 2.96 -10.29
C LEU A 121 -0.67 2.64 -11.76
N VAL A 122 0.24 1.73 -12.03
CA VAL A 122 0.51 1.29 -13.40
C VAL A 122 -0.20 -0.03 -13.64
N LEU A 123 -1.05 -0.03 -14.66
CA LEU A 123 -1.83 -1.18 -15.12
C LEU A 123 -0.91 -2.29 -15.64
#